data_AF-A0A099YVX9-F1
#
_entry.id   AF-A0A099YVX9-F1
#
_cell.length_a   1.000
_cell.length_b   1.000
_cell.length_c   1.000
_cell.angle_alpha   90.00
_cell.angle_beta   90.00
_cell.angle_gamma   90.00
#
_symmetry.space_group_name_H-M   'P 1'
#
loop_
_entity.id
_entity.type
_entity.pdbx_description
1 polymer ?
#
loop_
_entity_poly.entity_id
_entity_poly.type
_entity_poly.pdbx_seq_one_letter_code
_entity_poly.pdbx_strand_id
1 'polypeptide(L)'
;PQESIAELKRRLQRMKALTELAKVPAASAEASAELQSRLKRARDLELRIRQRRAERAKAEAQPSEESSTAAGAASEKVPAYQRFHTLAQDVPPGLTLPYKFKVLAEMFRSMDAIVGMLFNRSETVTFAKVKQGVQDVMRKQFEERHVGQIKAVYPESYWLRQEKNIPTFSSTVKKSDYQLTLEPVLGEGEKVDGRPHLSASRLLERRKEFNRGLVDIVKRHHKPSLTPPLAVPDDELTRWHPRFNVDEVPDIAPAELPRPPQGDRIATAQEVLSTARGVMTPKVS
;
A
#
# COMPACT_ATOMS: atom_id res chain seq x y z
N PRO A 1 46.13 -35.49 25.97
CA PRO A 1 46.38 -34.96 24.61
C PRO A 1 47.22 -33.68 24.69
N GLN A 2 48.54 -33.81 24.54
CA GLN A 2 49.44 -32.65 24.49
C GLN A 2 49.38 -32.04 23.09
N GLU A 3 48.88 -30.82 22.97
CA GLU A 3 48.89 -30.07 21.69
C GLU A 3 50.34 -29.93 21.21
N SER A 4 50.58 -30.28 19.94
CA SER A 4 51.91 -30.22 19.33
C SER A 4 52.38 -28.76 19.23
N ILE A 5 53.65 -28.49 19.53
CA ILE A 5 54.27 -27.16 19.45
C ILE A 5 54.07 -26.53 18.05
N ALA A 6 53.98 -27.36 17.00
CA ALA A 6 53.71 -26.90 15.63
C ALA A 6 52.31 -26.29 15.47
N GLU A 7 51.32 -26.83 16.18
CA GLU A 7 49.93 -26.40 16.12
C GLU A 7 49.72 -25.08 16.86
N LEU A 8 50.36 -24.92 18.01
CA LEU A 8 50.44 -23.66 18.75
C LEU A 8 51.10 -22.55 17.92
N LYS A 9 52.20 -22.84 17.23
CA LYS A 9 52.85 -21.88 16.31
C LYS A 9 51.93 -21.46 15.17
N ARG A 10 51.17 -22.39 14.60
CA ARG A 10 50.21 -22.10 13.52
C ARG A 10 49.04 -21.24 13.99
N ARG A 11 48.51 -21.49 15.20
CA ARG A 11 47.46 -20.64 15.82
C ARG A 11 47.99 -19.24 16.10
N LEU A 12 49.21 -19.12 16.63
CA LEU A 12 49.84 -17.82 16.88
C LEU A 12 50.01 -17.01 15.58
N GLN A 13 50.43 -17.66 14.48
CA GLN A 13 50.55 -17.01 13.18
C GLN A 13 49.20 -16.56 12.63
N ARG A 14 48.14 -17.37 12.77
CA ARG A 14 46.78 -16.99 12.39
C ARG A 14 46.26 -15.80 13.21
N MET A 15 46.50 -15.79 14.51
CA MET A 15 46.11 -14.67 15.37
C MET A 15 46.85 -13.39 14.99
N LYS A 16 48.16 -13.46 14.71
CA LYS A 16 48.93 -12.31 14.22
C LYS A 16 48.39 -11.79 12.88
N ALA A 17 48.05 -12.67 11.95
CA ALA A 17 47.47 -12.29 10.66
C ALA A 17 46.09 -11.62 10.80
N LEU A 18 45.23 -12.11 11.70
CA LEU A 18 43.93 -11.48 11.99
C LEU A 18 44.07 -10.12 12.67
N THR A 19 45.10 -9.95 13.50
CA THR A 19 45.38 -8.67 14.18
C THR A 19 45.85 -7.61 13.17
N GLU A 20 46.64 -8.00 12.17
CA GLU A 20 47.05 -7.09 11.09
C GLU A 20 45.90 -6.79 10.12
N LEU A 21 44.94 -7.71 9.92
CA LEU A 21 43.73 -7.45 9.13
C LEU A 21 42.74 -6.49 9.82
N ALA A 22 42.77 -6.44 11.16
CA ALA A 22 41.89 -5.59 11.97
C ALA A 22 42.43 -4.15 12.16
N LYS A 23 43.66 -3.86 11.70
CA LYS A 23 44.15 -2.47 11.58
C LYS A 23 43.37 -1.76 10.49
N VAL A 24 42.29 -1.09 10.88
CA VAL A 24 41.62 -0.11 10.03
C VAL A 24 42.64 0.99 9.70
N PRO A 25 42.86 1.34 8.42
CA PRO A 25 43.76 2.43 8.08
C PRO A 25 43.23 3.71 8.72
N ALA A 26 44.13 4.48 9.35
CA ALA A 26 43.79 5.79 9.89
C ALA A 26 43.18 6.62 8.75
N ALA A 27 41.90 6.94 8.87
CA ALA A 27 41.21 7.76 7.87
C ALA A 27 41.97 9.08 7.72
N SER A 28 42.22 9.50 6.47
CA SER A 28 42.94 10.74 6.20
C SER A 28 42.25 11.91 6.90
N ALA A 29 43.02 12.92 7.31
CA ALA A 29 42.48 14.11 7.96
C ALA A 29 41.34 14.75 7.14
N GLU A 30 41.44 14.70 5.81
CA GLU A 30 40.42 15.17 4.86
C GLU A 30 39.11 14.37 4.93
N ALA A 31 39.17 13.04 5.00
CA ALA A 31 37.98 12.20 5.14
C ALA A 31 37.27 12.43 6.49
N SER A 32 38.04 12.67 7.55
CA SER A 32 37.51 13.01 8.87
C SER A 32 36.86 14.40 8.90
N ALA A 33 37.44 15.38 8.20
CA ALA A 33 36.90 16.73 8.08
C ALA A 33 35.60 16.76 7.27
N GLU A 34 35.52 15.99 6.17
CA GLU A 34 34.32 15.85 5.37
C GLU A 34 33.18 15.18 6.16
N LEU A 35 33.49 14.16 6.96
CA LEU A 35 32.51 13.52 7.85
C LEU A 35 31.98 14.50 8.91
N GLN A 36 32.86 15.32 9.50
CA GLN A 36 32.46 16.36 10.46
C GLN A 36 31.61 17.45 9.81
N SER A 37 31.93 17.86 8.57
CA SER A 37 31.13 18.79 7.76
C SER A 37 29.72 18.26 7.54
N ARG A 38 29.59 16.98 7.16
CA ARG A 38 28.29 16.31 6.98
C ARG A 38 27.48 16.22 8.27
N LEU A 39 28.14 15.90 9.39
CA LEU A 39 27.50 15.87 10.72
C LEU A 39 26.97 17.25 11.14
N LYS A 40 27.72 18.33 10.89
CA LYS A 40 27.25 19.70 11.17
C LYS A 40 26.01 20.05 10.35
N ARG A 41 26.02 19.75 9.04
CA ARG A 41 24.86 19.98 8.16
C ARG A 41 23.62 19.20 8.61
N ALA A 42 23.79 17.95 9.05
CA ALA A 42 22.69 17.14 9.55
C ALA A 42 22.04 17.77 10.80
N ARG A 43 22.85 18.26 11.75
CA ARG A 43 22.36 18.94 12.96
C ARG A 43 21.63 20.25 12.62
N ASP A 44 22.15 21.04 11.69
CA ASP A 44 21.49 22.28 11.24
C ASP A 44 20.13 22.00 10.59
N LEU A 45 20.03 20.92 9.81
CA LEU A 45 18.77 20.48 9.21
C LEU A 45 17.75 20.05 10.26
N GLU A 46 18.17 19.31 11.29
CA GLU A 46 17.30 18.92 12.41
C GLU A 46 16.75 20.15 13.15
N LEU A 47 17.59 21.14 13.42
CA LEU A 47 17.16 22.39 14.06
C LEU A 47 16.14 23.16 13.22
N ARG A 48 16.35 23.26 11.90
CA ARG A 48 15.41 23.92 10.98
C ARG A 48 14.07 23.19 10.89
N ILE A 49 14.08 21.85 10.94
CA ILE A 49 12.83 21.06 10.97
C ILE A 49 12.07 21.33 12.27
N ARG A 50 12.77 21.39 13.41
CA ARG A 50 12.17 21.68 14.71
C ARG A 50 11.60 23.09 14.77
N GLN A 51 12.31 24.08 14.23
CA GLN A 51 11.83 25.47 14.13
C GLN A 51 10.57 25.56 13.26
N ARG A 52 10.57 24.99 12.05
CA ARG A 52 9.38 24.98 11.19
C ARG A 52 8.17 24.26 11.81
N ARG A 53 8.40 23.18 12.57
CA ARG A 53 7.34 22.52 13.34
C ARG A 53 6.78 23.41 14.44
N ALA A 54 7.64 24.14 15.15
CA ALA A 54 7.22 25.07 16.20
C ALA A 54 6.47 26.30 15.64
N GLU A 55 6.92 26.83 14.49
CA GLU A 55 6.23 27.92 13.78
C GLU A 55 4.85 27.48 13.29
N ARG A 56 4.75 26.28 12.72
CA ARG A 56 3.46 25.72 12.30
C ARG A 56 2.51 25.50 13.49
N ALA A 57 3.01 24.98 14.61
CA ALA A 57 2.22 24.80 15.83
C ALA A 57 1.77 26.15 16.43
N LYS A 58 2.58 27.22 16.30
CA LYS A 58 2.19 28.57 16.73
C LYS A 58 1.17 29.21 15.78
N ALA A 59 1.27 28.98 14.48
CA ALA A 59 0.29 29.45 13.50
C ALA A 59 -1.08 28.75 13.67
N GLU A 60 -1.08 27.48 14.06
CA GLU A 60 -2.29 26.70 14.37
C GLU A 60 -2.94 27.10 15.73
N ALA A 61 -2.24 27.87 16.57
CA ALA A 61 -2.72 28.29 17.90
C ALA A 61 -3.24 29.75 17.98
N GLN A 62 -3.24 30.50 16.88
CA GLN A 62 -3.84 31.85 16.84
C GLN A 62 -5.29 31.79 16.33
N PRO A 63 -6.28 32.33 17.08
CA PRO A 63 -7.64 32.46 16.58
C PRO A 63 -7.74 33.70 15.69
N SER A 64 -8.09 33.51 14.41
CA SER A 64 -8.41 34.60 13.49
C SER A 64 -9.91 34.89 13.56
N GLU A 65 -10.27 36.05 14.08
CA GLU A 65 -11.63 36.59 14.07
C GLU A 65 -11.94 37.30 12.73
N GLU A 66 -13.19 37.12 12.29
CA GLU A 66 -13.97 37.83 11.25
C GLU A 66 -13.57 37.58 9.77
N SER A 67 -14.46 37.20 8.84
CA SER A 67 -15.90 37.42 8.69
C SER A 67 -16.60 36.27 7.93
N SER A 68 -17.82 35.96 8.38
CA SER A 68 -18.90 35.10 7.86
C SER A 68 -19.15 35.23 6.34
N THR A 69 -19.53 34.18 5.58
CA THR A 69 -20.76 33.36 5.72
C THR A 69 -20.63 31.98 5.07
N ALA A 70 -21.04 30.93 5.80
CA ALA A 70 -21.70 29.68 5.37
C ALA A 70 -21.26 28.52 6.28
N ALA A 71 -22.12 28.16 7.23
CA ALA A 71 -21.97 26.99 8.07
C ALA A 71 -22.11 25.73 7.22
N GLY A 72 -21.02 24.97 7.13
CA GLY A 72 -20.97 23.62 6.58
C GLY A 72 -19.69 22.97 7.06
N ALA A 73 -19.79 22.29 8.21
CA ALA A 73 -18.86 21.35 8.83
C ALA A 73 -17.37 21.49 8.49
N ALA A 74 -16.56 21.75 9.52
CA ALA A 74 -15.14 21.48 9.51
C ALA A 74 -14.86 19.98 9.26
N SER A 75 -14.93 19.54 8.00
CA SER A 75 -14.15 18.40 7.53
C SER A 75 -12.74 18.92 7.29
N GLU A 76 -11.71 18.15 7.62
CA GLU A 76 -10.34 18.47 7.19
C GLU A 76 -10.39 18.79 5.69
N LYS A 77 -10.16 20.06 5.35
CA LYS A 77 -10.37 20.54 3.99
C LYS A 77 -9.42 19.76 3.07
N VAL A 78 -9.98 18.85 2.29
CA VAL A 78 -9.26 18.10 1.25
C VAL A 78 -8.42 19.12 0.45
N PRO A 79 -7.15 18.83 0.12
CA PRO A 79 -6.31 19.81 -0.57
C PRO A 79 -6.98 20.36 -1.84
N ALA A 80 -6.82 21.67 -2.08
CA ALA A 80 -7.49 22.37 -3.18
C ALA A 80 -7.21 21.74 -4.55
N TYR A 81 -5.99 21.24 -4.76
CA TYR A 81 -5.59 20.58 -6.00
C TYR A 81 -6.35 19.26 -6.28
N GLN A 82 -6.96 18.64 -5.25
CA GLN A 82 -7.82 17.48 -5.42
C GLN A 82 -9.28 17.89 -5.63
N ARG A 83 -9.74 18.89 -4.88
CA ARG A 83 -11.13 19.40 -4.91
C ARG A 83 -11.52 20.03 -6.24
N PHE A 84 -10.56 20.66 -6.90
CA PHE A 84 -10.78 21.35 -8.18
C PHE A 84 -9.98 20.70 -9.32
N HIS A 85 -9.59 19.44 -9.15
CA HIS A 85 -8.73 18.74 -10.09
C HIS A 85 -9.38 18.68 -11.48
N THR A 86 -10.66 18.34 -11.55
CA THR A 86 -11.41 18.16 -12.79
C THR A 86 -11.64 19.49 -13.51
N LEU A 87 -11.88 20.56 -12.75
CA LEU A 87 -12.06 21.91 -13.30
C LEU A 87 -10.76 22.50 -13.86
N ALA A 88 -9.61 22.08 -13.34
CA ALA A 88 -8.30 22.55 -13.76
C ALA A 88 -7.71 21.78 -14.96
N GLN A 89 -8.39 20.75 -15.47
CA GLN A 89 -7.90 20.00 -16.63
C GLN A 89 -8.20 20.76 -17.93
N ASP A 90 -7.18 20.93 -18.77
CA ASP A 90 -7.33 21.42 -20.15
C ASP A 90 -7.75 20.28 -21.10
N VAL A 91 -8.85 19.61 -20.76
CA VAL A 91 -9.39 18.48 -21.53
C VAL A 91 -10.83 18.82 -21.90
N PRO A 92 -11.29 18.51 -23.14
CA PRO A 92 -12.68 18.72 -23.52
C PRO A 92 -13.64 18.10 -22.51
N PRO A 93 -14.80 18.73 -22.26
CA PRO A 93 -15.77 18.25 -21.30
C PRO A 93 -16.28 16.86 -21.70
N GLY A 94 -16.12 15.90 -20.79
CA GLY A 94 -16.48 14.50 -20.99
C GLY A 94 -16.69 13.79 -19.66
N LEU A 95 -16.71 12.46 -19.68
CA LEU A 95 -16.82 11.62 -18.48
C LEU A 95 -15.48 11.51 -17.73
N THR A 96 -14.97 12.64 -17.26
CA THR A 96 -13.72 12.70 -16.50
C THR A 96 -13.89 12.09 -15.11
N LEU A 97 -12.86 11.40 -14.62
CA LEU A 97 -12.89 10.82 -13.28
C LEU A 97 -12.45 11.81 -12.18
N PRO A 98 -13.02 11.71 -10.97
CA PRO A 98 -12.57 12.44 -9.79
C PRO A 98 -11.09 12.18 -9.50
N TYR A 99 -10.39 13.13 -8.86
CA TYR A 99 -8.98 12.98 -8.49
C TYR A 99 -8.67 11.64 -7.80
N LYS A 100 -9.48 11.28 -6.80
CA LYS A 100 -9.29 10.06 -6.00
C LYS A 100 -9.41 8.79 -6.84
N PHE A 101 -10.33 8.78 -7.80
CA PHE A 101 -10.56 7.64 -8.69
C PHE A 101 -9.44 7.56 -9.74
N LYS A 102 -8.90 8.68 -10.20
CA LYS A 102 -7.70 8.71 -11.05
C LYS A 102 -6.49 8.12 -10.34
N VAL A 103 -6.27 8.48 -9.06
CA VAL A 103 -5.19 7.88 -8.26
C VAL A 103 -5.40 6.37 -8.12
N LEU A 104 -6.63 5.91 -7.87
CA LEU A 104 -6.94 4.49 -7.78
C LEU A 104 -6.75 3.75 -9.13
N ALA A 105 -7.08 4.39 -10.26
CA ALA A 105 -6.82 3.85 -11.59
C ALA A 105 -5.32 3.68 -11.87
N GLU A 106 -4.48 4.64 -11.47
CA GLU A 106 -3.03 4.51 -11.58
C GLU A 106 -2.47 3.45 -10.61
N MET A 107 -3.06 3.30 -9.42
CA MET A 107 -2.74 2.20 -8.50
C MET A 107 -3.05 0.85 -9.12
N PHE A 108 -4.24 0.67 -9.71
CA PHE A 108 -4.61 -0.54 -10.42
C PHE A 108 -3.66 -0.83 -11.58
N ARG A 109 -3.37 0.17 -12.43
CA ARG A 109 -2.43 0.03 -13.55
C ARG A 109 -1.05 -0.45 -13.09
N SER A 110 -0.52 0.15 -12.03
CA SER A 110 0.81 -0.20 -11.49
C SER A 110 0.78 -1.59 -10.88
N MET A 111 -0.26 -1.90 -10.11
CA MET A 111 -0.50 -3.20 -9.51
C MET A 111 -0.58 -4.31 -10.57
N ASP A 112 -1.41 -4.14 -11.60
CA ASP A 112 -1.65 -5.15 -12.64
C ASP A 112 -0.37 -5.42 -13.46
N ALA A 113 0.47 -4.40 -13.67
CA ALA A 113 1.78 -4.58 -14.29
C ALA A 113 2.75 -5.39 -13.41
N ILE A 114 2.81 -5.13 -12.10
CA ILE A 114 3.66 -5.90 -11.18
C ILE A 114 3.15 -7.33 -11.02
N VAL A 115 1.82 -7.51 -10.92
CA VAL A 115 1.18 -8.84 -10.88
C VAL A 115 1.52 -9.60 -12.15
N GLY A 116 1.35 -8.99 -13.33
CA GLY A 116 1.71 -9.61 -14.61
C GLY A 116 3.19 -10.01 -14.68
N MET A 117 4.09 -9.15 -14.21
CA MET A 117 5.53 -9.43 -14.18
C MET A 117 5.84 -10.69 -13.35
N LEU A 118 5.23 -10.84 -12.18
CA LEU A 118 5.44 -11.97 -11.27
C LEU A 118 4.72 -13.24 -11.76
N PHE A 119 3.47 -13.09 -12.21
CA PHE A 119 2.64 -14.17 -12.70
C PHE A 119 3.20 -14.82 -13.97
N ASN A 120 3.63 -14.01 -14.95
CA ASN A 120 4.11 -14.50 -16.24
C ASN A 120 5.41 -15.32 -16.14
N ARG A 121 6.17 -15.14 -15.05
CA ARG A 121 7.36 -15.95 -14.74
C ARG A 121 7.10 -17.05 -13.70
N SER A 122 5.82 -17.35 -13.45
CA SER A 122 5.36 -18.39 -12.50
C SER A 122 5.86 -18.19 -11.07
N GLU A 123 6.01 -16.93 -10.65
CA GLU A 123 6.35 -16.59 -9.28
C GLU A 123 5.08 -16.31 -8.47
N THR A 124 5.03 -16.82 -7.23
CA THR A 124 3.92 -16.52 -6.32
C THR A 124 3.84 -15.02 -6.04
N VAL A 125 2.72 -14.44 -6.44
CA VAL A 125 2.41 -13.02 -6.33
C VAL A 125 1.88 -12.73 -4.92
N THR A 126 2.77 -12.30 -4.02
CA THR A 126 2.39 -11.90 -2.66
C THR A 126 2.09 -10.41 -2.60
N PHE A 127 1.20 -10.02 -1.69
CA PHE A 127 0.89 -8.61 -1.44
C PHE A 127 2.13 -7.81 -1.06
N ALA A 128 3.06 -8.38 -0.29
CA ALA A 128 4.32 -7.71 0.06
C ALA A 128 5.14 -7.31 -1.18
N LYS A 129 5.26 -8.20 -2.18
CA LYS A 129 5.96 -7.91 -3.44
C LYS A 129 5.22 -6.87 -4.27
N VAL A 130 3.89 -7.00 -4.38
CA VAL A 130 3.05 -6.04 -5.10
C VAL A 130 3.12 -4.66 -4.45
N LYS A 131 3.03 -4.59 -3.12
CA LYS A 131 3.17 -3.36 -2.33
C LYS A 131 4.48 -2.68 -2.62
N GLN A 132 5.60 -3.41 -2.51
CA GLN A 132 6.91 -2.83 -2.81
C GLN A 132 6.98 -2.31 -4.25
N GLY A 133 6.59 -3.11 -5.23
CA GLY A 133 6.65 -2.72 -6.64
C GLY A 133 5.78 -1.50 -6.97
N VAL A 134 4.55 -1.44 -6.44
CA VAL A 134 3.65 -0.30 -6.66
C VAL A 134 4.18 0.97 -5.98
N GLN A 135 4.69 0.86 -4.74
CA GLN A 135 5.27 2.02 -4.04
C GLN A 135 6.53 2.54 -4.73
N ASP A 136 7.35 1.65 -5.31
CA ASP A 136 8.53 2.03 -6.08
C ASP A 136 8.18 2.75 -7.38
N VAL A 137 7.16 2.29 -8.10
CA VAL A 137 6.71 2.90 -9.36
C VAL A 137 5.99 4.23 -9.11
N MET A 138 5.04 4.25 -8.17
CA MET A 138 4.15 5.41 -7.97
C MET A 138 4.69 6.45 -6.99
N ARG A 139 5.69 6.09 -6.17
CA ARG A 139 6.19 6.93 -5.06
C ARG A 139 5.07 7.41 -4.13
N LYS A 140 4.04 6.57 -3.94
CA LYS A 140 2.86 6.80 -3.09
C LYS A 140 2.62 5.59 -2.22
N GLN A 141 1.96 5.79 -1.08
CA GLN A 141 1.58 4.68 -0.20
C GLN A 141 0.56 3.76 -0.88
N PHE A 142 0.82 2.47 -0.78
CA PHE A 142 -0.05 1.39 -1.24
C PHE A 142 -0.20 0.36 -0.13
N GLU A 143 -1.42 -0.05 0.13
CA GLU A 143 -1.87 -0.76 1.34
C GLU A 143 -3.00 -1.71 0.97
N GLU A 144 -3.28 -2.72 1.80
CA GLU A 144 -4.33 -3.71 1.53
C GLU A 144 -5.70 -3.07 1.30
N ARG A 145 -6.00 -1.95 1.98
CA ARG A 145 -7.23 -1.19 1.73
C ARG A 145 -7.41 -0.81 0.27
N HIS A 146 -6.33 -0.49 -0.45
CA HIS A 146 -6.39 -0.10 -1.87
C HIS A 146 -6.67 -1.32 -2.75
N VAL A 147 -6.16 -2.50 -2.36
CA VAL A 147 -6.53 -3.78 -3.01
C VAL A 147 -8.02 -4.07 -2.78
N GLY A 148 -8.54 -3.82 -1.58
CA GLY A 148 -9.97 -3.90 -1.29
C GLY A 148 -10.80 -2.94 -2.13
N GLN A 149 -10.33 -1.70 -2.33
CA GLN A 149 -11.00 -0.73 -3.23
C GLN A 149 -10.99 -1.21 -4.68
N ILE A 150 -9.85 -1.73 -5.15
CA ILE A 150 -9.74 -2.31 -6.50
C ILE A 150 -10.72 -3.48 -6.67
N LYS A 151 -10.81 -4.38 -5.68
CA LYS A 151 -11.79 -5.48 -5.67
C LYS A 151 -13.23 -4.98 -5.64
N ALA A 152 -13.52 -3.87 -4.97
CA ALA A 152 -14.87 -3.28 -4.98
C ALA A 152 -15.27 -2.73 -6.36
N VAL A 153 -14.30 -2.18 -7.11
CA VAL A 153 -14.53 -1.65 -8.46
C VAL A 153 -14.56 -2.75 -9.51
N TYR A 154 -13.66 -3.73 -9.40
CA TYR A 154 -13.52 -4.83 -10.34
C TYR A 154 -13.39 -6.17 -9.58
N PRO A 155 -14.51 -6.75 -9.13
CA PRO A 155 -14.52 -7.95 -8.27
C PRO A 155 -13.88 -9.19 -8.91
N GLU A 156 -14.09 -9.35 -10.22
CA GLU A 156 -13.65 -10.51 -10.99
C GLU A 156 -12.18 -10.41 -11.48
N SER A 157 -11.44 -9.35 -11.13
CA SER A 157 -10.10 -9.14 -11.69
C SER A 157 -9.03 -10.06 -11.09
N TYR A 158 -9.19 -10.42 -9.82
CA TYR A 158 -8.22 -11.22 -9.06
C TYR A 158 -8.90 -12.22 -8.12
N TRP A 159 -8.36 -13.42 -8.10
CA TRP A 159 -8.56 -14.37 -7.02
C TRP A 159 -7.60 -14.07 -5.87
N LEU A 160 -8.14 -13.73 -4.71
CA LEU A 160 -7.38 -13.36 -3.53
C LEU A 160 -7.46 -14.49 -2.51
N ARG A 161 -6.33 -14.89 -1.91
CA ARG A 161 -6.29 -15.96 -0.91
C ARG A 161 -5.20 -15.75 0.12
N GLN A 162 -5.27 -16.49 1.22
CA GLN A 162 -4.27 -16.51 2.27
C GLN A 162 -3.49 -17.81 2.19
N GLU A 163 -2.20 -17.71 1.87
CA GLU A 163 -1.30 -18.85 1.71
C GLU A 163 -0.26 -18.88 2.82
N LYS A 164 0.11 -20.10 3.24
CA LYS A 164 1.18 -20.35 4.20
C LYS A 164 2.38 -20.97 3.50
N ASN A 165 3.56 -20.86 4.11
CA ASN A 165 4.81 -21.48 3.65
C ASN A 165 5.34 -20.94 2.32
N ILE A 166 4.98 -19.70 1.95
CA ILE A 166 5.59 -19.04 0.80
C ILE A 166 7.06 -18.75 1.15
N PRO A 167 8.03 -19.25 0.35
CA PRO A 167 9.45 -19.01 0.61
C PRO A 167 9.71 -17.50 0.67
N THR A 168 10.01 -17.00 1.86
CA THR A 168 10.34 -15.59 2.07
C THR A 168 11.83 -15.51 2.37
N PHE A 169 12.57 -14.69 1.63
CA PHE A 169 14.01 -14.49 1.86
C PHE A 169 14.32 -13.68 3.15
N SER A 170 13.28 -13.27 3.88
CA SER A 170 13.40 -12.51 5.13
C SER A 170 13.48 -13.46 6.34
N SER A 171 14.53 -13.32 7.13
CA SER A 171 14.71 -14.02 8.42
C SER A 171 13.75 -13.55 9.53
N THR A 172 12.93 -12.52 9.26
CA THR A 172 12.06 -11.88 10.26
C THR A 172 10.63 -12.44 10.29
N VAL A 173 10.22 -13.19 9.26
CA VAL A 173 8.85 -13.72 9.13
C VAL A 173 8.79 -15.09 9.81
N LYS A 174 7.86 -15.26 10.76
CA LYS A 174 7.72 -16.52 11.50
C LYS A 174 7.12 -17.59 10.57
N LYS A 175 7.45 -18.86 10.79
CA LYS A 175 6.91 -20.04 10.06
C LYS A 175 5.37 -20.17 10.09
N SER A 176 4.68 -19.34 10.87
CA SER A 176 3.22 -19.27 11.02
C SER A 176 2.52 -18.26 10.11
N ASP A 177 3.26 -17.42 9.39
CA ASP A 177 2.66 -16.19 8.87
C ASP A 177 2.01 -16.41 7.51
N TYR A 178 0.67 -16.32 7.49
CA TYR A 178 -0.12 -16.28 6.26
C TYR A 178 0.18 -14.99 5.51
N GLN A 179 0.25 -15.08 4.19
CA GLN A 179 0.41 -13.92 3.30
C GLN A 179 -0.73 -13.88 2.30
N LEU A 180 -1.25 -12.67 2.06
CA LEU A 180 -2.22 -12.42 1.00
C LEU A 180 -1.53 -12.64 -0.35
N THR A 181 -2.05 -13.55 -1.16
CA THR A 181 -1.62 -13.77 -2.54
C THR A 181 -2.72 -13.36 -3.52
N LEU A 182 -2.28 -12.96 -4.71
CA LEU A 182 -3.14 -12.41 -5.75
C LEU A 182 -2.92 -13.16 -7.05
N GLU A 183 -3.95 -13.80 -7.57
CA GLU A 183 -3.88 -14.46 -8.86
C GLU A 183 -4.79 -13.72 -9.85
N PRO A 184 -4.27 -13.26 -11.01
CA PRO A 184 -5.11 -12.64 -12.02
C PRO A 184 -6.07 -13.67 -12.62
N VAL A 185 -7.36 -13.33 -12.68
CA VAL A 185 -8.34 -14.14 -13.40
C VAL A 185 -8.19 -13.83 -14.89
N LEU A 186 -7.90 -14.86 -15.69
CA LEU A 186 -7.68 -14.77 -17.14
C LEU A 186 -8.71 -15.63 -17.88
N GLY A 187 -9.12 -15.21 -19.08
CA GLY A 187 -9.98 -16.02 -19.95
C GLY A 187 -9.25 -17.22 -20.55
N GLU A 188 -10.00 -18.23 -21.01
CA GLU A 188 -9.45 -19.50 -21.52
C GLU A 188 -8.43 -19.35 -22.67
N GLY A 189 -8.53 -18.27 -23.46
CA GLY A 189 -7.65 -17.96 -24.59
C GLY A 189 -6.33 -17.26 -24.25
N GLU A 190 -6.04 -16.97 -22.98
CA GLU A 190 -4.86 -16.20 -22.57
C GLU A 190 -3.70 -17.10 -22.16
N LYS A 191 -3.27 -17.96 -23.09
CA LYS A 191 -2.17 -18.90 -22.86
C LYS A 191 -1.04 -18.67 -23.85
N VAL A 192 0.19 -18.62 -23.35
CA VAL A 192 1.41 -18.67 -24.14
C VAL A 192 2.10 -19.97 -23.78
N ASP A 193 2.40 -20.80 -24.79
CA ASP A 193 2.97 -22.15 -24.61
C ASP A 193 2.16 -23.04 -23.64
N GLY A 194 0.83 -22.92 -23.69
CA GLY A 194 -0.09 -23.67 -22.83
C GLY A 194 -0.16 -23.18 -21.38
N ARG A 195 0.61 -22.17 -21.00
CA ARG A 195 0.59 -21.57 -19.65
C ARG A 195 -0.21 -20.28 -19.65
N PRO A 196 -1.05 -20.04 -18.62
CA PRO A 196 -1.71 -18.75 -18.43
C PRO A 196 -0.70 -17.60 -18.46
N HIS A 197 -1.00 -16.56 -19.23
CA HIS A 197 -0.08 -15.44 -19.43
C HIS A 197 -0.86 -14.12 -19.51
N LEU A 198 -0.54 -13.19 -18.62
CA LEU A 198 -1.12 -11.85 -18.61
C LEU A 198 -0.40 -10.98 -19.65
N SER A 199 -0.93 -10.99 -20.87
CA SER A 199 -0.35 -10.29 -22.02
C SER A 199 -0.56 -8.77 -21.98
N ALA A 200 0.17 -8.03 -22.81
CA ALA A 200 0.01 -6.57 -22.94
C ALA A 200 -1.40 -6.16 -23.40
N SER A 201 -2.02 -6.93 -24.30
CA SER A 201 -3.40 -6.68 -24.74
C SER A 201 -4.40 -6.82 -23.59
N ARG A 202 -4.18 -7.81 -22.72
CA ARG A 202 -5.05 -8.07 -21.56
C ARG A 202 -4.87 -7.04 -20.45
N LEU A 203 -3.66 -6.56 -20.20
CA LEU A 203 -3.42 -5.41 -19.33
C LEU A 203 -4.16 -4.15 -19.80
N LEU A 204 -4.26 -3.93 -21.12
CA LEU A 204 -5.00 -2.79 -21.68
C LEU A 204 -6.52 -2.97 -21.54
N GLU A 205 -7.03 -4.17 -21.76
CA GLU A 205 -8.45 -4.49 -21.59
C GLU A 205 -8.89 -4.35 -20.14
N ARG A 206 -8.17 -4.97 -19.21
CA ARG A 206 -8.42 -4.87 -17.76
C ARG A 206 -8.40 -3.41 -17.29
N ARG A 207 -7.51 -2.58 -17.85
CA ARG A 207 -7.50 -1.12 -17.59
C ARG A 207 -8.77 -0.43 -18.05
N LYS A 208 -9.29 -0.79 -19.24
CA LYS A 208 -10.55 -0.23 -19.76
C LYS A 208 -11.73 -0.66 -18.90
N GLU A 209 -11.78 -1.92 -18.48
CA GLU A 209 -12.84 -2.45 -17.62
C GLU A 209 -12.84 -1.78 -16.24
N PHE A 210 -11.65 -1.62 -15.65
CA PHE A 210 -11.50 -0.89 -14.40
C PHE A 210 -11.96 0.56 -14.52
N ASN A 211 -11.56 1.24 -15.61
CA ASN A 211 -11.98 2.61 -15.88
C ASN A 211 -13.50 2.72 -16.05
N ARG A 212 -14.12 1.79 -16.79
CA ARG A 212 -15.58 1.69 -16.94
C ARG A 212 -16.25 1.54 -15.57
N GLY A 213 -15.77 0.63 -14.72
CA GLY A 213 -16.30 0.46 -13.36
C GLY A 213 -16.22 1.73 -12.50
N LEU A 214 -15.12 2.49 -12.61
CA LEU A 214 -15.00 3.79 -11.94
C LEU A 214 -16.02 4.82 -12.48
N VAL A 215 -16.20 4.89 -13.80
CA VAL A 215 -17.18 5.77 -14.43
C VAL A 215 -18.60 5.41 -13.99
N ASP A 216 -18.93 4.12 -13.92
CA ASP A 216 -20.26 3.64 -13.50
C ASP A 216 -20.55 3.99 -12.03
N ILE A 217 -19.52 3.98 -11.16
CA ILE A 217 -19.66 4.51 -9.80
C ILE A 217 -20.01 6.00 -9.83
N VAL A 218 -19.31 6.81 -10.65
CA VAL A 218 -19.60 8.25 -10.76
C VAL A 218 -20.99 8.50 -11.33
N LYS A 219 -21.43 7.73 -12.34
CA LYS A 219 -22.79 7.82 -12.91
C LYS A 219 -23.87 7.62 -11.84
N ARG A 220 -23.69 6.65 -10.93
CA ARG A 220 -24.61 6.43 -9.80
C ARG A 220 -24.74 7.64 -8.87
N HIS A 221 -23.64 8.38 -8.65
CA HIS A 221 -23.66 9.61 -7.85
C HIS A 221 -24.14 10.84 -8.63
N HIS A 222 -23.95 10.84 -9.95
CA HIS A 222 -24.39 11.90 -10.85
C HIS A 222 -25.92 11.91 -11.03
N LYS A 223 -26.54 10.74 -11.22
CA LYS A 223 -27.99 10.60 -11.45
C LYS A 223 -28.88 11.36 -10.44
N PRO A 224 -28.68 11.26 -9.11
CA PRO A 224 -29.47 12.02 -8.13
C PRO A 224 -29.12 13.51 -8.06
N SER A 225 -28.01 13.96 -8.67
CA SER A 225 -27.59 15.37 -8.64
C SER A 225 -28.30 16.26 -9.68
N LEU A 226 -29.05 15.67 -10.61
CA LEU A 226 -29.70 16.37 -11.73
C LEU A 226 -30.98 17.07 -11.25
N THR A 227 -31.01 18.42 -11.32
CA THR A 227 -32.18 19.25 -10.97
C THR A 227 -32.46 20.24 -12.11
N PRO A 228 -33.68 20.28 -12.71
CA PRO A 228 -34.83 19.37 -12.51
C PRO A 228 -34.49 17.92 -12.89
N PRO A 229 -35.31 16.92 -12.49
CA PRO A 229 -35.01 15.50 -12.74
C PRO A 229 -34.92 15.21 -14.24
N LEU A 230 -33.70 15.23 -14.78
CA LEU A 230 -33.40 14.87 -16.14
C LEU A 230 -32.87 13.45 -16.13
N ALA A 231 -33.66 12.49 -16.59
CA ALA A 231 -33.22 11.10 -16.71
C ALA A 231 -32.53 10.92 -18.06
N VAL A 232 -31.21 11.09 -18.10
CA VAL A 232 -30.39 10.68 -19.26
C VAL A 232 -30.01 9.21 -19.06
N PRO A 233 -30.25 8.32 -20.04
CA PRO A 233 -29.77 6.94 -19.98
C PRO A 233 -28.25 6.88 -19.79
N ASP A 234 -27.79 5.96 -18.94
CA ASP A 234 -26.37 5.84 -18.58
C ASP A 234 -25.48 5.58 -19.82
N ASP A 235 -26.01 4.90 -20.85
CA ASP A 235 -25.29 4.56 -22.09
C ASP A 235 -25.15 5.74 -23.06
N GLU A 236 -26.03 6.75 -22.94
CA GLU A 236 -26.04 7.93 -23.80
C GLU A 236 -25.31 9.12 -23.17
N LEU A 237 -24.91 9.01 -21.90
CA LEU A 237 -24.24 10.09 -21.19
C LEU A 237 -22.82 10.30 -21.76
N THR A 238 -22.60 11.45 -22.40
CA THR A 238 -21.31 11.81 -23.01
C THR A 238 -20.44 12.71 -22.14
N ARG A 239 -21.05 13.48 -21.22
CA ARG A 239 -20.37 14.41 -20.31
C ARG A 239 -21.15 14.60 -19.02
N TRP A 240 -20.45 15.03 -17.97
CA TRP A 240 -21.09 15.41 -16.71
C TRP A 240 -21.88 16.71 -16.85
N HIS A 241 -22.89 16.86 -16.00
CA HIS A 241 -23.64 18.12 -15.89
C HIS A 241 -22.71 19.24 -15.36
N PRO A 242 -22.73 20.48 -15.89
CA PRO A 242 -21.78 21.52 -15.50
C PRO A 242 -21.79 21.90 -14.02
N ARG A 243 -22.92 21.70 -13.33
CA ARG A 243 -23.04 21.94 -11.87
C ARG A 243 -22.72 20.72 -11.01
N PHE A 244 -22.43 19.56 -11.61
CA PHE A 244 -22.06 18.37 -10.87
C PHE A 244 -20.59 18.47 -10.46
N ASN A 245 -20.32 18.52 -9.15
CA ASN A 245 -18.96 18.52 -8.65
C ASN A 245 -18.40 17.10 -8.62
N VAL A 246 -17.66 16.74 -9.67
CA VAL A 246 -17.07 15.41 -9.86
C VAL A 246 -16.10 15.06 -8.71
N ASP A 247 -15.31 16.01 -8.21
CA ASP A 247 -14.28 15.74 -7.20
C ASP A 247 -14.85 15.55 -5.77
N GLU A 248 -16.14 15.83 -5.56
CA GLU A 248 -16.87 15.61 -4.30
C GLU A 248 -17.55 14.24 -4.20
N VAL A 249 -17.40 13.39 -5.23
CA VAL A 249 -17.90 12.01 -5.20
C VAL A 249 -17.29 11.25 -4.00
N PRO A 250 -18.10 10.49 -3.23
CA PRO A 250 -17.63 9.72 -2.08
C PRO A 250 -16.51 8.73 -2.39
N ASP A 251 -15.72 8.40 -1.37
CA ASP A 251 -14.66 7.41 -1.47
C ASP A 251 -15.23 6.00 -1.67
N ILE A 252 -14.52 5.19 -2.46
CA ILE A 252 -14.88 3.79 -2.68
C ILE A 252 -14.60 3.02 -1.39
N ALA A 253 -15.65 2.40 -0.84
CA ALA A 253 -15.53 1.50 0.30
C ALA A 253 -14.70 0.26 -0.09
N PRO A 254 -13.64 -0.08 0.65
CA PRO A 254 -12.87 -1.29 0.37
C PRO A 254 -13.74 -2.55 0.54
N ALA A 255 -13.71 -3.45 -0.45
CA ALA A 255 -14.29 -4.78 -0.30
C ALA A 255 -13.48 -5.61 0.71
N GLU A 256 -14.16 -6.55 1.37
CA GLU A 256 -13.51 -7.44 2.32
C GLU A 256 -12.48 -8.33 1.61
N LEU A 257 -11.31 -8.44 2.25
CA LEU A 257 -10.21 -9.28 1.81
C LEU A 257 -10.16 -10.55 2.66
N PRO A 258 -9.70 -11.69 2.09
CA PRO A 258 -9.57 -12.93 2.84
C PRO A 258 -8.62 -12.73 4.01
N ARG A 259 -9.09 -13.03 5.22
CA ARG A 259 -8.27 -12.95 6.44
C ARG A 259 -7.59 -14.30 6.68
N PRO A 260 -6.40 -14.31 7.30
CA PRO A 260 -5.78 -15.55 7.73
C PRO A 260 -6.79 -16.36 8.55
N PRO A 261 -6.88 -17.69 8.35
CA PRO A 261 -7.72 -18.51 9.20
C PRO A 261 -7.25 -18.29 10.64
N GLN A 262 -8.18 -17.95 11.52
CA GLN A 262 -7.91 -17.93 12.96
C GLN A 262 -7.64 -19.38 13.32
N GLY A 263 -6.36 -19.76 13.43
CA GLY A 263 -6.02 -21.09 13.90
C GLY A 263 -6.73 -21.29 15.22
N ASP A 264 -7.40 -22.43 15.39
CA ASP A 264 -7.96 -22.83 16.68
C ASP A 264 -6.88 -22.56 17.70
N ARG A 265 -7.12 -21.56 18.54
CA ARG A 265 -6.21 -21.17 19.60
C ARG A 265 -5.95 -22.46 20.34
N ILE A 266 -4.74 -22.99 20.26
CA ILE A 266 -4.39 -24.25 20.92
C ILE A 266 -4.53 -23.93 22.40
N ALA A 267 -5.73 -24.15 22.93
CA ALA A 267 -6.02 -23.93 24.31
C ALA A 267 -5.09 -24.88 25.03
N THR A 268 -4.10 -24.31 25.73
CA THR A 268 -3.21 -25.14 26.53
C THR A 268 -4.07 -25.98 27.46
N ALA A 269 -3.64 -27.19 27.81
CA ALA A 269 -4.40 -28.04 28.73
C ALA A 269 -4.81 -27.28 30.01
N GLN A 270 -3.99 -26.32 30.44
CA GLN A 270 -4.29 -25.38 31.51
C GLN A 270 -5.47 -24.43 31.20
N GLU A 271 -5.53 -23.81 30.02
CA GLU A 271 -6.65 -22.95 29.57
C GLU A 271 -7.96 -23.73 29.47
N VAL A 272 -7.90 -24.99 29.00
CA VAL A 272 -9.07 -25.89 28.93
C VAL A 272 -9.56 -26.23 30.34
N LEU A 273 -8.63 -26.60 31.25
CA LEU A 273 -8.96 -26.94 32.64
C LEU A 273 -9.48 -25.74 33.44
N SER A 274 -8.92 -24.54 33.24
CA SER A 274 -9.40 -23.32 33.92
C SER A 274 -10.80 -22.93 33.46
N THR A 275 -11.10 -23.11 32.18
CA THR A 275 -12.45 -22.88 31.64
C THR A 275 -13.44 -23.89 32.23
N ALA A 276 -13.10 -25.18 32.24
CA ALA A 276 -13.95 -26.24 32.80
C ALA A 276 -14.23 -26.07 34.31
N ARG A 277 -13.25 -25.60 35.09
CA ARG A 277 -13.42 -25.30 36.52
C ARG A 277 -14.40 -24.15 36.78
N GLY A 278 -14.55 -23.21 35.84
CA GLY A 278 -15.55 -22.15 35.93
C GLY A 278 -16.99 -22.60 35.65
N VAL A 279 -17.16 -23.72 34.94
CA VAL A 279 -18.49 -24.27 34.59
C VAL A 279 -19.01 -25.26 35.64
N MET A 280 -18.12 -25.85 36.45
CA MET A 280 -18.51 -26.73 37.54
C MET A 280 -18.91 -25.91 38.77
N THR A 281 -20.21 -25.71 38.98
CA THR A 281 -20.72 -25.25 40.27
C THR A 281 -20.57 -26.37 41.31
N PRO A 282 -19.97 -26.11 42.47
CA PRO A 282 -19.87 -27.11 43.53
C PRO A 282 -21.26 -27.32 44.14
N LYS A 283 -21.75 -28.56 44.09
CA LYS A 283 -22.88 -28.98 44.93
C LYS A 283 -22.43 -28.95 46.39
N VAL A 284 -22.82 -27.91 47.10
CA VAL A 284 -22.78 -27.85 48.56
C VAL A 284 -23.83 -28.81 49.11
N SER A 285 -23.40 -29.71 49.99
CA SER A 285 -24.24 -30.63 50.78
C SER A 285 -24.58 -30.01 52.12
#